data_AF-A0A6N7ADB3-F1
#
_entry.id   AF-A0A6N7ADB3-F1
#
_cell.length_a   1.000
_cell.length_b   1.000
_cell.length_c   1.000
_cell.angle_alpha   90.00
_cell.angle_beta   90.00
_cell.angle_gamma   90.00
#
_symmetry.space_group_name_H-M   'P 1'
#
loop_
_entity.id
_entity.type
_entity.pdbx_description
1 polymer ?
#
loop_
_entity_poly.entity_id
_entity_poly.type
_entity_poly.pdbx_seq_one_letter_code
_entity_poly.pdbx_strand_id
1 'polypeptide(L)'
;MQQPVPVQPQNAPCPKCGSASASKVSYTWWGGFLGPAMFHQVKCSQCGNSYNGKTGKSSTTAIIIYSVVIPLAIFFICLIFWAIFYAMQ
;
A
#
# COMPACT_ATOMS: atom_id res chain seq x y z
N MET A 1 -13.78 4.26 1.00
CA MET A 1 -14.71 3.47 0.16
C MET A 1 -13.91 2.93 -1.01
N GLN A 2 -13.64 1.62 -1.11
CA GLN A 2 -12.85 1.05 -2.21
C GLN A 2 -13.79 0.59 -3.35
N GLN A 3 -13.53 1.04 -4.58
CA GLN A 3 -14.30 0.65 -5.76
C GLN A 3 -13.81 -0.71 -6.32
N PRO A 4 -14.71 -1.63 -6.73
CA PRO A 4 -14.34 -2.88 -7.39
C PRO A 4 -13.99 -2.65 -8.88
N VAL A 5 -12.84 -3.16 -9.32
CA VAL A 5 -12.29 -3.10 -10.70
C VAL A 5 -12.29 -4.53 -11.31
N PRO A 6 -12.36 -4.72 -12.65
CA PRO A 6 -12.55 -6.04 -13.28
C PRO A 6 -11.56 -7.12 -12.82
N VAL A 7 -12.09 -8.32 -12.57
CA VAL A 7 -11.35 -9.52 -12.15
C VAL A 7 -10.25 -9.81 -13.17
N GLN A 8 -8.99 -9.77 -12.74
CA GLN A 8 -7.85 -10.11 -13.60
C GLN A 8 -7.54 -11.61 -13.41
N PRO A 9 -7.63 -12.44 -14.46
CA PRO A 9 -7.51 -13.91 -14.36
C PRO A 9 -6.09 -14.46 -14.06
N GLN A 10 -5.15 -13.61 -13.66
CA GLN A 10 -3.71 -13.93 -13.52
C GLN A 10 -3.11 -13.58 -12.15
N ASN A 11 -3.93 -13.47 -11.11
CA ASN A 11 -3.45 -13.21 -9.76
C ASN A 11 -3.14 -14.51 -9.02
N ALA A 12 -2.10 -14.50 -8.18
CA ALA A 12 -1.80 -15.60 -7.26
C ALA A 12 -3.02 -15.91 -6.37
N PRO A 13 -3.23 -17.19 -5.98
CA PRO A 13 -4.31 -17.58 -5.09
C PRO A 13 -4.25 -16.80 -3.78
N CYS A 14 -5.41 -16.48 -3.21
CA CYS A 14 -5.47 -15.79 -1.94
C CYS A 14 -4.80 -16.64 -0.85
N PRO A 15 -3.82 -16.10 -0.09
CA PRO A 15 -3.11 -16.86 0.95
C PRO A 15 -4.00 -17.25 2.12
N LYS A 16 -5.18 -16.61 2.26
CA LYS A 16 -6.09 -16.82 3.39
C LYS A 16 -7.18 -17.87 3.09
N CYS A 17 -7.69 -17.92 1.86
CA CYS A 17 -8.80 -18.80 1.50
C CYS A 17 -8.59 -19.62 0.21
N GLY A 18 -7.43 -19.50 -0.45
CA GLY A 18 -7.10 -20.23 -1.68
C GLY A 18 -7.84 -19.77 -2.94
N SER A 19 -8.77 -18.82 -2.84
CA SER A 19 -9.52 -18.35 -4.03
C SER A 19 -8.62 -17.61 -5.02
N ALA A 20 -8.75 -17.93 -6.31
CA ALA A 20 -8.11 -17.20 -7.41
C ALA A 20 -8.86 -15.90 -7.78
N SER A 21 -10.07 -15.70 -7.23
CA SER A 21 -10.87 -14.51 -7.49
C SER A 21 -10.39 -13.33 -6.65
N ALA A 22 -9.72 -12.38 -7.29
CA ALA A 22 -9.28 -11.13 -6.67
C ALA A 22 -9.54 -9.93 -7.57
N SER A 23 -9.97 -8.84 -6.94
CA SER A 23 -10.21 -7.54 -7.56
C SER A 23 -9.03 -6.61 -7.32
N LYS A 24 -8.65 -5.84 -8.33
CA LYS A 24 -7.54 -4.87 -8.21
C LYS A 24 -7.96 -3.73 -7.29
N VAL A 25 -7.06 -3.30 -6.41
CA VAL A 25 -7.26 -2.10 -5.60
C VAL A 25 -6.74 -0.92 -6.40
N SER A 26 -7.58 0.07 -6.69
CA SER A 26 -7.19 1.29 -7.43
C SER A 26 -6.83 2.44 -6.50
N TYR A 27 -7.38 2.45 -5.29
CA TYR A 27 -7.19 3.54 -4.32
C TYR A 27 -7.11 3.00 -2.88
N THR A 28 -6.19 3.55 -2.09
CA THR A 28 -6.11 3.35 -0.64
C THR A 28 -6.07 4.69 0.08
N TRP A 29 -6.67 4.73 1.28
CA TRP A 29 -6.71 5.96 2.08
C TRP A 29 -5.31 6.41 2.57
N TRP A 30 -4.37 5.48 2.71
CA TRP A 30 -2.99 5.76 3.14
C TRP A 30 -2.01 6.01 1.98
N GLY A 31 -2.38 5.67 0.75
CA GLY A 31 -1.47 5.68 -0.41
C GLY A 31 -2.05 6.31 -1.67
N GLY A 32 -3.25 6.88 -1.58
CA GLY A 32 -3.98 7.44 -2.71
C GLY A 32 -4.14 6.45 -3.86
N PHE A 33 -4.01 6.96 -5.09
CA PHE A 33 -3.96 6.14 -6.31
C PHE A 33 -2.61 5.45 -6.54
N LEU A 34 -1.53 6.02 -5.99
CA LEU A 34 -0.15 5.57 -6.27
C LEU A 34 0.21 4.28 -5.53
N GLY A 35 -0.17 4.17 -4.25
CA GLY A 35 0.17 3.03 -3.40
C GLY A 35 -0.28 1.68 -4.00
N PRO A 36 -1.55 1.51 -4.38
CA PRO A 36 -2.05 0.24 -4.90
C PRO A 36 -1.40 -0.17 -6.24
N ALA A 37 -1.05 0.82 -7.07
CA ALA A 37 -0.38 0.60 -8.34
C ALA A 37 1.06 0.10 -8.16
N MET A 38 1.81 0.67 -7.21
CA MET A 38 3.20 0.26 -6.94
C MET A 38 3.30 -1.13 -6.32
N PHE A 39 2.35 -1.52 -5.46
CA PHE A 39 2.44 -2.79 -4.72
C PHE A 39 1.65 -3.94 -5.32
N HIS A 40 1.11 -3.79 -6.55
CA HIS A 40 0.23 -4.77 -7.19
C HIS A 40 -0.85 -5.31 -6.23
N GLN A 41 -1.42 -4.40 -5.43
CA GLN A 41 -2.29 -4.79 -4.34
C GLN A 41 -3.66 -5.20 -4.90
N VAL A 42 -4.08 -6.41 -4.55
CA VAL A 42 -5.40 -6.94 -4.89
C VAL A 42 -6.15 -7.29 -3.61
N LYS A 43 -7.48 -7.34 -3.71
CA LYS A 43 -8.36 -7.75 -2.63
C LYS A 43 -9.11 -9.00 -3.09
N CYS A 44 -9.04 -10.06 -2.30
CA CYS A 44 -9.79 -11.28 -2.57
C CYS A 44 -11.29 -10.97 -2.56
N SER A 45 -11.99 -11.37 -3.62
CA SER A 45 -13.44 -11.13 -3.74
C SER A 45 -14.27 -12.05 -2.84
N GLN A 46 -13.67 -13.13 -2.33
CA GLN A 46 -14.34 -14.09 -1.43
C GLN A 46 -14.18 -13.70 0.04
N CYS A 47 -12.94 -13.60 0.54
CA CYS A 47 -12.69 -13.36 1.96
C CYS A 47 -12.32 -11.91 2.31
N GLY A 48 -12.20 -11.02 1.31
CA GLY A 48 -11.84 -9.62 1.52
C GLY A 48 -10.38 -9.38 1.92
N ASN A 49 -9.54 -10.40 1.98
CA ASN A 49 -8.12 -10.25 2.33
C ASN A 49 -7.37 -9.47 1.25
N SER A 50 -6.55 -8.49 1.65
CA SER A 50 -5.66 -7.77 0.74
C SER A 50 -4.28 -8.40 0.69
N TYR A 51 -3.74 -8.58 -0.51
CA TYR A 51 -2.45 -9.23 -0.71
C TYR A 51 -1.82 -8.80 -2.04
N ASN A 52 -0.58 -9.19 -2.28
CA ASN A 52 0.12 -8.95 -3.53
C ASN A 52 -0.39 -9.90 -4.62
N GLY A 53 -0.99 -9.36 -5.67
CA GLY A 53 -1.55 -10.17 -6.76
C GLY A 53 -0.50 -10.97 -7.55
N LYS A 54 0.77 -10.57 -7.54
CA LYS A 54 1.85 -11.31 -8.22
C LYS A 54 2.39 -12.47 -7.38
N THR A 55 2.59 -12.26 -6.09
CA THR A 55 3.31 -13.23 -5.23
C THR A 55 2.43 -13.98 -4.24
N GLY A 56 1.17 -13.56 -4.06
CA GLY A 56 0.29 -14.13 -3.04
C GLY A 56 0.65 -13.72 -1.61
N LYS A 57 1.69 -12.89 -1.42
CA LYS A 57 2.19 -12.51 -0.08
C LYS A 57 1.50 -11.25 0.45
N SER A 58 1.52 -11.09 1.77
CA SER A 58 1.06 -9.85 2.42
C SER A 58 2.00 -8.70 2.09
N SER A 59 1.47 -7.62 1.50
CA SER A 59 2.22 -6.37 1.26
C SER A 59 2.12 -5.39 2.43
N THR A 60 1.48 -5.77 3.55
CA THR A 60 1.23 -4.87 4.70
C THR A 60 2.52 -4.23 5.22
N THR A 61 3.63 -4.96 5.24
CA THR A 61 4.93 -4.41 5.67
C THR A 61 5.42 -3.30 4.76
N ALA A 62 5.37 -3.50 3.43
CA ALA A 62 5.80 -2.49 2.47
C ALA A 62 4.90 -1.25 2.49
N ILE A 63 3.61 -1.46 2.72
CA ILE A 63 2.61 -0.39 2.91
C ILE A 63 2.95 0.46 4.13
N ILE A 64 3.24 -0.16 5.27
CA ILE A 64 3.58 0.54 6.52
C ILE A 64 4.86 1.36 6.36
N ILE A 65 5.89 0.79 5.75
CA ILE A 65 7.15 1.50 5.52
C ILE A 65 6.92 2.75 4.65
N TYR A 66 6.21 2.60 3.53
CA TYR A 66 5.95 3.72 2.62
C TYR A 66 5.08 4.82 3.26
N SER A 67 4.03 4.44 3.98
CA SER A 67 3.03 5.39 4.51
C SER A 67 3.38 6.02 5.85
N VAL A 68 4.27 5.41 6.65
CA VAL A 68 4.59 5.89 8.00
C VAL A 68 6.06 6.25 8.15
N VAL A 69 6.96 5.37 7.72
CA VAL A 69 8.40 5.56 7.96
C VAL A 69 8.97 6.70 7.12
N ILE A 70 8.62 6.76 5.82
CA ILE A 70 9.12 7.81 4.92
C ILE A 70 8.63 9.21 5.35
N PRO A 71 7.33 9.45 5.61
CA PRO A 71 6.86 10.77 6.04
C PRO A 71 7.48 11.23 7.35
N LEU A 72 7.66 10.31 8.32
CA LEU A 72 8.30 10.64 9.60
C LEU A 72 9.77 11.03 9.40
N ALA A 73 10.52 10.28 8.58
CA ALA A 73 11.91 10.62 8.29
C ALA A 73 12.02 12.02 7.65
N ILE A 74 11.17 12.32 6.66
CA ILE A 74 11.13 13.65 6.03
C ILE A 74 10.79 14.73 7.05
N PHE A 75 9.79 14.49 7.91
CA PHE A 75 9.39 15.44 8.96
C PHE A 75 10.55 15.78 9.90
N PHE A 76 11.28 14.79 10.41
CA PHE A 76 12.43 15.02 11.29
C PHE A 76 13.57 15.74 10.56
N ILE A 77 13.85 15.38 9.31
CA ILE A 77 14.85 16.08 8.49
C ILE A 77 14.47 17.55 8.35
N CYS A 78 13.23 17.85 7.95
CA CYS A 78 12.74 19.21 7.83
C CYS A 78 12.79 19.97 9.16
N LEU A 79 12.45 19.33 10.29
CA LEU A 79 12.55 19.95 11.61
C LEU A 79 13.99 20.29 11.99
N ILE A 80 14.95 19.40 11.71
CA ILE A 80 16.37 19.64 11.98
C ILE A 80 16.87 20.82 11.12
N PHE A 81 16.57 20.81 9.82
CA PHE A 81 16.93 21.92 8.93
C PHE A 81 16.33 23.25 9.39
N TRP A 82 15.06 23.24 9.80
CA TRP A 82 14.38 24.42 10.32
C TRP A 82 15.02 24.93 11.62
N ALA A 83 15.36 24.03 12.55
CA ALA A 83 16.02 24.38 13.81
C ALA A 83 17.43 24.96 13.60
N ILE A 84 18.20 24.38 12.68
CA ILE A 84 19.53 24.90 12.30
C ILE A 84 19.40 26.31 11.69
N PHE A 85 18.45 26.50 10.77
CA PHE A 85 18.20 27.80 10.17
C PHE A 85 17.80 28.85 11.22
N TYR A 86 16.90 28.51 12.14
CA TYR A 86 16.49 29.39 13.23
C TYR A 86 17.66 29.78 14.14
N ALA A 87 18.58 28.86 14.42
CA ALA A 87 19.77 29.12 15.25
C ALA A 87 20.85 29.99 14.57
N MET A 88 20.78 30.18 13.24
CA MET A 88 21.71 30.99 12.46
C MET A 88 21.20 32.41 12.18
N GLN A 89 20.02 32.78 12.68
CA GLN A 89 19.47 34.15 12.61
C GLN A 89 19.60 34.85 13.96
#